data_AF-A0A2Z3UUB1-F1
#
_entry.id   AF-A0A2Z3UUB1-F1
#
_cell.length_a   1.000
_cell.length_b   1.000
_cell.length_c   1.000
_cell.angle_alpha   90.00
_cell.angle_beta   90.00
_cell.angle_gamma   90.00
#
_symmetry.space_group_name_H-M   'P 1'
#
loop_
_entity.id
_entity.type
_entity.pdbx_description
1 polymer ?
#
loop_
_entity_poly.entity_id
_entity_poly.type
_entity_poly.pdbx_seq_one_letter_code
_entity_poly.pdbx_strand_id
1 'polypeptide(L)' 'MLEEARDHEEIVERVAALDIGKSFLVCCARVPDEDRPRRRLQEVRTYATMTGALLEMAGFETWLVNAHQCP' A
#
# COMPACT_ATOMS: atom_id res chain seq x y z
N MET A 1 26.06 11.49 -3.22
CA MET A 1 26.67 10.20 -3.57
C MET A 1 25.52 9.22 -3.73
N LEU A 2 25.45 8.48 -4.83
CA LEU A 2 24.43 7.47 -5.06
C LEU A 2 25.04 6.10 -4.73
N GLU A 3 24.26 5.23 -4.10
CA GLU A 3 24.68 3.88 -3.72
C GLU A 3 23.92 2.85 -4.54
N GLU A 4 24.56 1.71 -4.84
CA GLU A 4 23.89 0.60 -5.51
C GLU A 4 22.85 -0.01 -4.55
N ALA A 5 21.60 -0.08 -5.03
CA ALA A 5 20.55 -0.82 -4.34
C ALA A 5 20.88 -2.31 -4.37
N ARG A 6 20.91 -2.95 -3.20
CA ARG A 6 21.00 -4.41 -3.09
C ARG A 6 19.59 -4.95 -3.07
N ASP A 7 19.07 -5.26 -4.25
CA ASP A 7 17.73 -5.83 -4.38
C ASP A 7 17.76 -7.32 -4.02
N HIS A 8 16.91 -7.73 -3.08
CA HIS A 8 16.65 -9.11 -2.73
C HIS A 8 15.20 -9.42 -3.08
N GLU A 9 14.96 -10.40 -3.96
CA GLU A 9 13.59 -10.81 -4.29
C GLU A 9 12.97 -11.54 -3.09
N GLU A 10 11.97 -10.92 -2.48
CA GLU A 10 11.14 -11.52 -1.44
C GLU A 10 9.72 -11.75 -1.97
N ILE A 11 9.23 -12.98 -1.81
CA ILE A 11 7.81 -13.28 -2.07
C ILE A 11 7.02 -12.85 -0.82
N VAL A 12 6.47 -11.65 -0.87
CA VAL A 12 5.57 -11.13 0.17
C VAL A 12 4.12 -11.40 -0.18
N GLU A 13 3.32 -11.77 0.83
CA GLU A 13 1.90 -12.10 0.62
C GLU A 13 1.06 -10.88 0.19
N ARG A 14 1.49 -9.67 0.56
CA ARG A 14 0.78 -8.41 0.33
C ARG A 14 1.77 -7.30 0.03
N VAL A 15 1.41 -6.47 -0.93
CA VAL A 15 2.23 -5.34 -1.38
C VAL A 15 1.32 -4.22 -1.88
N ALA A 16 1.72 -2.99 -1.57
CA ALA A 16 1.21 -1.78 -2.20
C ALA A 16 2.36 -1.07 -2.92
N ALA A 17 2.10 -0.55 -4.12
CA ALA A 17 3.06 0.30 -4.81
C ALA A 17 2.80 1.76 -4.43
N LEU A 18 3.87 2.46 -4.01
CA LEU A 18 3.82 3.87 -3.61
C LEU A 18 4.64 4.71 -4.59
N ASP A 19 3.99 5.62 -5.30
CA ASP A 19 4.64 6.63 -6.14
C ASP A 19 4.59 7.97 -5.40
N ILE A 20 5.76 8.49 -5.00
CA ILE A 20 5.87 9.65 -4.11
C ILE A 20 6.37 10.86 -4.89
N GLY A 21 5.46 11.80 -5.15
CA GLY A 21 5.78 13.12 -5.67
C GLY A 21 6.06 14.15 -4.57
N LYS A 22 6.21 15.42 -4.95
CA LYS A 22 6.43 16.51 -3.98
C LYS A 22 5.18 16.91 -3.22
N SER A 23 4.02 16.93 -3.89
CA SER A 23 2.76 17.43 -3.33
C SER A 23 1.72 16.33 -3.14
N PHE A 24 1.92 15.19 -3.80
CA PHE A 24 1.01 14.06 -3.77
C PHE A 24 1.78 12.75 -3.78
N LEU A 25 1.13 11.72 -3.26
CA LEU A 25 1.55 10.34 -3.27
C LEU A 25 0.41 9.50 -3.85
N VAL A 26 0.71 8.55 -4.73
CA VAL A 26 -0.25 7.58 -5.25
C VAL A 26 0.05 6.21 -4.67
N CYS A 27 -0.96 5.60 -4.05
CA CYS A 27 -0.91 4.27 -3.45
C CYS A 27 -1.79 3.31 -4.26
N CYS A 28 -1.18 2.27 -4.82
CA CYS A 28 -1.86 1.21 -5.56
C CYS A 28 -1.78 -0.10 -4.76
N ALA A 29 -2.88 -0.48 -4.10
CA ALA A 29 -2.94 -1.61 -3.20
C ALA A 29 -3.76 -2.78 -3.78
N ARG A 30 -3.36 -4.02 -3.46
CA ARG A 30 -4.17 -5.21 -3.70
C ARG A 30 -4.97 -5.54 -2.45
N VAL A 31 -6.29 -5.44 -2.53
CA VAL A 31 -7.23 -5.63 -1.41
C VAL A 31 -8.02 -6.92 -1.57
N PRO A 32 -8.47 -7.59 -0.49
CA PRO A 32 -9.40 -8.70 -0.61
C PRO A 32 -10.73 -8.25 -1.26
N ASP A 33 -11.32 -9.13 -2.07
CA ASP A 33 -12.70 -9.00 -2.54
C ASP A 33 -13.64 -9.51 -1.43
N GLU A 34 -14.47 -8.64 -0.85
CA GLU A 34 -15.38 -8.98 0.26
C GLU A 34 -16.45 -10.00 -0.17
N ASP A 35 -16.88 -9.97 -1.43
CA ASP A 35 -17.92 -10.86 -1.95
C ASP A 35 -17.35 -12.22 -2.41
N ARG A 36 -16.07 -12.25 -2.78
CA ARG A 36 -15.43 -13.42 -3.42
C ARG A 36 -14.16 -13.82 -2.68
N PRO A 37 -14.27 -14.68 -1.66
CA PRO A 37 -13.12 -15.22 -0.95
C PRO A 37 -12.09 -15.81 -1.93
N ARG A 38 -10.82 -15.40 -1.80
CA ARG A 38 -9.67 -15.68 -2.69
C ARG A 38 -9.51 -14.79 -3.94
N ARG A 39 -10.47 -13.94 -4.29
CA ARG A 39 -10.25 -12.88 -5.28
C ARG A 39 -9.62 -11.67 -4.59
N ARG A 40 -8.85 -10.91 -5.37
CA ARG A 40 -8.27 -9.63 -4.98
C ARG A 40 -8.73 -8.57 -5.96
N LEU A 41 -8.93 -7.36 -5.46
CA LEU A 41 -9.21 -6.16 -6.23
C LEU A 41 -8.02 -5.20 -6.13
N GLN A 42 -7.98 -4.23 -7.04
CA GLN A 42 -7.02 -3.14 -6.97
C GLN A 42 -7.73 -1.89 -6.48
N GLU A 43 -7.16 -1.26 -5.46
CA GLU A 43 -7.58 0.04 -4.98
C GLU A 43 -6.46 1.05 -5.20
N VAL A 44 -6.80 2.20 -5.79
CA VAL A 44 -5.85 3.28 -6.09
C VAL A 44 -6.31 4.52 -5.33
N ARG A 45 -5.48 5.02 -4.43
CA ARG A 45 -5.73 6.23 -3.63
C ARG A 45 -4.62 7.25 -3.85
N THR A 46 -4.99 8.53 -3.83
CA THR A 46 -4.03 9.64 -3.88
C THR A 46 -4.11 10.41 -2.57
N TYR A 47 -2.96 10.66 -1.97
CA TYR A 47 -2.81 11.40 -0.72
C TYR A 47 -1.95 12.64 -0.94
N ALA A 48 -2.14 13.67 -0.12
CA ALA A 48 -1.16 14.76 -0.04
C ALA A 48 0.11 14.28 0.68
N THR A 49 1.26 14.88 0.38
CA THR A 49 2.54 14.63 1.08
C THR A 49 2.69 15.49 2.34
N MET A 50 1.58 15.67 3.06
CA MET A 50 1.54 16.34 4.35
C MET A 50 1.40 15.29 5.44
N THR A 51 1.99 15.51 6.61
CA THR A 51 2.03 14.53 7.71
C THR A 51 0.66 13.92 8.02
N GLY A 52 -0.41 14.71 8.07
CA GLY A 52 -1.75 14.21 8.34
C GLY A 52 -2.24 13.19 7.30
N ALA A 53 -2.06 13.48 6.01
CA ALA A 53 -2.47 12.58 4.94
C ALA A 53 -1.59 11.32 4.84
N LEU A 54 -0.30 11.42 5.19
CA LEU A 54 0.57 10.26 5.28
C LEU A 54 0.22 9.35 6.46
N LEU A 55 -0.24 9.91 7.58
CA LEU A 55 -0.75 9.12 8.70
C LEU A 55 -2.07 8.42 8.36
N GLU A 56 -2.95 9.08 7.61
CA GLU A 56 -4.18 8.46 7.07
C GLU A 56 -3.83 7.29 6.14
N MET A 57 -2.88 7.49 5.22
CA MET A 57 -2.37 6.42 4.35
C MET A 57 -1.77 5.26 5.18
N ALA A 58 -0.98 5.54 6.22
CA ALA A 58 -0.44 4.50 7.09
C ALA A 58 -1.55 3.69 7.81
N GLY A 59 -2.67 4.34 8.16
CA GLY A 59 -3.86 3.65 8.63
C GLY A 59 -4.46 2.71 7.59
N PHE A 60 -4.53 3.14 6.33
CA PHE A 60 -4.96 2.30 5.21
C PHE A 60 -4.02 1.10 4.98
N GLU A 61 -2.69 1.31 5.02
CA GLU A 61 -1.70 0.22 4.93
C GLU A 61 -1.82 -0.77 6.10
N THR A 62 -2.09 -0.27 7.30
CA THR A 62 -2.34 -1.10 8.49
C THR A 62 -3.56 -2.00 8.28
N TRP A 63 -4.59 -1.52 7.57
CA TRP A 63 -5.71 -2.36 7.18
C TRP A 63 -5.28 -3.40 6.14
N LEU A 64 -4.51 -3.06 5.12
CA LEU A 64 -4.03 -4.02 4.10
C LEU A 64 -3.29 -5.21 4.74
N VAL A 65 -2.39 -4.95 5.68
CA VAL A 65 -1.62 -6.00 6.35
C VAL A 65 -2.46 -6.82 7.33
N ASN A 66 -3.50 -6.22 7.93
CA ASN A 66 -4.37 -6.88 8.91
C ASN A 66 -5.72 -7.35 8.35
N ALA A 67 -5.98 -7.25 7.05
CA ALA A 67 -7.27 -7.62 6.46
C ALA A 67 -7.66 -9.10 6.64
N HIS A 68 -6.74 -9.98 7.05
CA HIS A 68 -7.05 -11.36 7.49
C HIS A 68 -7.63 -11.46 8.91
N GLN A 69 -7.63 -10.37 9.67
CA GLN A 69 -8.18 -10.25 11.03
C GLN A 69 -9.48 -9.45 11.05
N CYS A 70 -9.99 -9.03 9.88
CA CYS A 70 -11.36 -8.54 9.77
C CYS A 70 -12.29 -9.75 9.90
N PRO A 71 -13.28 -9.74 10.82
CA PRO A 71 -14.13 -10.90 11.11
C PRO A 71 -14.94 -11.40 9.91
#